data_AF-A0A8S1L9T8-F1
#
_entry.id   AF-A0A8S1L9T8-F1
#
_cell.length_a   1.000
_cell.length_b   1.000
_cell.length_c   1.000
_cell.angle_alpha   90.00
_cell.angle_beta   90.00
_cell.angle_gamma   90.00
#
_symmetry.space_group_name_H-M   'P 1'
#
loop_
_entity.id
_entity.type
_entity.pdbx_description
1 polymer ?
#
loop_
_entity_poly.entity_id
_entity_poly.type
_entity_poly.pdbx_seq_one_letter_code
_entity_poly.pdbx_strand_id
1 'polypeptide(L)' 'MKNYIICKLCHQELKEPVTVIPCAHSYCRSCKKGYMGYCFICGPDEQIEATYANMLLIPMIGLFKKTCEIRELFK' A
#
# COMPACT_ATOMS: atom_id res chain seq x y z
N MET A 1 -11.53 6.33 -2.26
CA MET A 1 -10.16 6.82 -2.55
C MET A 1 -9.16 6.65 -1.39
N LYS A 2 -9.50 6.96 -0.12
CA LYS A 2 -8.60 6.74 1.04
C LYS A 2 -8.03 5.31 1.15
N ASN A 3 -8.77 4.31 0.66
CA ASN A 3 -8.42 2.88 0.81
C ASN A 3 -7.15 2.42 0.08
N TYR A 4 -6.62 3.19 -0.88
CA TYR A 4 -5.43 2.79 -1.66
C TYR A 4 -4.10 3.12 -0.95
N ILE A 5 -4.12 4.02 0.02
CA ILE A 5 -2.92 4.40 0.80
C ILE A 5 -2.85 3.72 2.17
N ILE A 6 -3.81 2.86 2.48
CA ILE A 6 -3.92 2.16 3.75
C ILE A 6 -3.48 0.71 3.56
N CYS A 7 -2.50 0.29 4.36
CA CYS A 7 -2.06 -1.10 4.46
C CYS A 7 -3.22 -1.97 4.93
N LYS A 8 -3.58 -3.00 4.16
CA LYS A 8 -4.70 -3.89 4.51
C LYS A 8 -4.39 -4.87 5.64
N LEU A 9 -3.12 -5.01 6.01
CA LEU A 9 -2.72 -5.86 7.14
C LEU A 9 -2.80 -5.12 8.48
N CYS A 10 -2.24 -3.91 8.59
CA CYS A 10 -2.20 -3.16 9.85
C CYS A 10 -3.25 -2.04 9.94
N HIS A 11 -3.99 -1.79 8.86
CA HIS A 11 -5.01 -0.75 8.76
C HIS A 11 -4.50 0.68 9.00
N GLN A 12 -3.18 0.90 8.91
CA GLN A 12 -2.53 2.20 8.98
C GLN A 12 -2.10 2.67 7.58
N GLU A 13 -1.77 3.95 7.46
CA GLU A 13 -1.10 4.50 6.26
C GLU A 13 0.15 3.68 5.92
N LEU A 14 0.35 3.40 4.63
CA LEU A 14 1.51 2.66 4.14
C LEU A 14 2.80 3.38 4.52
N LYS A 15 3.73 2.68 5.19
CA LYS A 15 5.07 3.16 5.53
C LYS A 15 6.10 2.25 4.87
N GLU A 16 7.05 2.84 4.13
CA GLU A 16 7.99 2.13 3.27
C GLU A 16 7.28 1.02 2.45
N PRO A 17 6.42 1.40 1.50
CA PRO A 17 5.49 0.46 0.89
C PRO A 17 6.25 -0.64 0.12
N VAL A 18 5.80 -1.88 0.25
CA VAL A 18 6.23 -3.03 -0.55
C VAL A 18 5.04 -3.50 -1.38
N THR A 19 5.19 -3.51 -2.70
CA THR A 19 4.16 -3.95 -3.65
C THR A 19 4.43 -5.39 -4.09
N VAL A 20 3.40 -6.23 -4.05
CA VAL A 20 3.42 -7.62 -4.51
C VAL A 20 3.07 -7.69 -5.99
N ILE A 21 3.84 -8.47 -6.77
CA ILE A 21 3.61 -8.72 -8.19
C ILE A 21 3.11 -10.17 -8.36
N PRO A 22 2.07 -10.41 -9.19
CA PRO A 22 1.45 -9.48 -10.13
C PRO A 22 0.24 -8.68 -9.59
N CYS A 23 -0.30 -9.03 -8.43
CA CYS A 23 -1.58 -8.47 -7.94
C CYS A 23 -1.57 -6.96 -7.56
N ALA A 24 -0.41 -6.31 -7.53
CA ALA A 24 -0.20 -4.90 -7.20
C ALA A 24 -0.67 -4.44 -5.81
N HIS A 25 -0.97 -5.37 -4.90
CA HIS A 25 -1.29 -5.02 -3.52
C HIS A 25 -0.05 -4.56 -2.75
N SER A 26 -0.21 -3.49 -1.96
CA SER A 26 0.87 -2.89 -1.18
C SER A 26 0.68 -3.05 0.33
N TYR A 27 1.78 -3.28 1.03
CA TYR A 27 1.86 -3.39 2.48
C TYR A 27 3.01 -2.53 3.02
N CYS A 28 3.04 -2.24 4.32
CA CYS A 28 4.24 -1.63 4.92
C CYS A 28 5.40 -2.63 4.90
N ARG A 29 6.65 -2.16 4.82
CA ARG A 29 7.85 -3.01 4.95
C ARG A 29 7.88 -3.83 6.26
N SER A 30 7.31 -3.30 7.33
CA SER A 30 7.16 -4.00 8.61
C SER A 30 6.04 -5.06 8.61
N CYS A 31 5.11 -4.99 7.67
CA CYS A 31 3.94 -5.85 7.53
C CYS A 31 4.23 -7.10 6.69
N LYS A 32 5.35 -7.77 6.95
CA LYS A 32 5.85 -8.90 6.15
C LYS A 32 4.87 -10.06 5.98
N LYS A 33 4.03 -10.33 6.99
CA LYS A 33 2.97 -11.35 6.91
C LYS A 33 1.96 -11.09 5.79
N GLY A 34 1.91 -9.86 5.26
CA GLY A 34 1.07 -9.49 4.13
C GLY A 34 1.55 -10.02 2.78
N TYR A 35 2.83 -10.38 2.67
CA TYR A 35 3.48 -10.67 1.38
C TYR A 35 4.60 -11.72 1.43
N MET A 36 4.80 -12.41 2.56
CA MET A 36 5.72 -13.53 2.65
C MET A 36 4.98 -14.84 2.35
N GLY A 37 5.32 -15.48 1.22
CA GLY A 37 4.69 -16.71 0.75
C GLY A 37 3.49 -16.45 -0.16
N TYR A 38 2.52 -15.67 0.31
CA TYR A 38 1.36 -15.26 -0.48
C TYR A 38 0.90 -13.85 -0.13
N CYS A 39 0.12 -13.24 -1.01
CA CYS A 39 -0.49 -11.94 -0.76
C CYS A 39 -1.69 -12.11 0.17
N PHE A 40 -1.70 -11.46 1.34
CA PHE A 40 -2.78 -11.58 2.32
C PHE A 40 -4.18 -11.32 1.75
N ILE A 41 -4.30 -10.42 0.78
CA ILE A 41 -5.57 -10.10 0.12
C ILE A 41 -5.96 -11.17 -0.92
N CYS A 42 -5.02 -11.68 -1.70
CA CYS A 42 -5.30 -12.66 -2.77
C CYS A 42 -5.48 -14.07 -2.21
N GLY A 43 -4.86 -14.37 -1.07
CA GLY A 43 -4.79 -15.73 -0.54
C GLY A 43 -3.67 -16.56 -1.17
N PRO A 44 -3.57 -17.84 -0.79
CA PRO A 44 -2.45 -18.72 -1.15
C PRO A 44 -2.49 -19.25 -2.59
N ASP A 45 -3.64 -19.13 -3.27
CA ASP A 45 -3.82 -19.66 -4.63
C ASP A 45 -3.11 -18.82 -5.70
N GLU A 46 -2.74 -17.58 -5.37
CA GLU A 46 -2.02 -16.66 -6.26
C GLU A 46 -0.52 -16.68 -5.95
N GLN A 47 0.31 -16.99 -6.96
CA GLN A 47 1.76 -17.02 -6.80
C GLN A 47 2.34 -15.60 -6.75
N ILE A 48 3.23 -15.37 -5.78
CA ILE A 48 4.07 -14.17 -5.79
C ILE A 48 5.23 -14.39 -6.74
N GLU A 49 5.33 -13.55 -7.77
CA GLU A 49 6.48 -13.51 -8.67
C GLU A 49 7.62 -12.69 -8.07
N ALA A 50 7.29 -11.54 -7.47
CA ALA A 50 8.25 -10.63 -6.88
C ALA A 50 7.60 -9.68 -5.87
N THR A 51 8.46 -9.04 -5.07
CA THR A 51 8.07 -7.89 -4.22
C THR A 51 9.02 -6.73 -4.43
N TYR A 52 8.49 -5.53 -4.61
CA TYR A 52 9.30 -4.33 -4.83
C TYR A 52 9.05 -3.28 -3.75
N ALA A 53 10.14 -2.69 -3.24
CA ALA A 53 10.04 -1.48 -2.45
C ALA A 53 9.54 -0.33 -3.35
N ASN A 54 8.32 0.14 -3.08
CA ASN A 54 7.65 1.13 -3.89
C ASN A 54 7.89 2.54 -3.32
N MET A 55 9.06 3.08 -3.67
CA MET A 55 9.46 4.43 -3.25
C MET A 55 8.59 5.53 -3.87
N LEU A 56 7.90 5.25 -4.98
CA LEU A 56 6.99 6.20 -5.65
C LEU A 56 5.69 6.41 -4.86
N LEU A 57 5.23 5.40 -4.12
CA LEU A 57 4.02 5.55 -3.29
C LEU A 57 4.20 6.55 -2.15
N ILE A 58 5.43 6.77 -1.66
CA ILE A 58 5.69 7.72 -0.57
C ILE A 58 5.32 9.16 -0.97
N PRO A 59 5.88 9.76 -2.03
CA PRO A 59 5.49 11.11 -2.46
C PRO A 59 4.03 11.16 -2.92
N MET A 60 3.50 10.10 -3.52
CA MET A 60 2.08 10.04 -3.93
C MET A 60 1.12 10.11 -2.75
N ILE A 61 1.43 9.42 -1.65
CA ILE A 61 0.67 9.52 -0.39
C ILE A 61 0.73 10.96 0.15
N GLY A 62 1.91 11.58 0.13
CA GLY A 62 2.09 12.98 0.53
C GLY A 62 1.24 13.95 -0.31
N LEU A 63 1.28 13.81 -1.64
CA LEU A 63 0.48 14.61 -2.56
C LEU A 63 -1.03 14.42 -2.30
N PHE A 64 -1.48 13.17 -2.16
CA PHE A 64 -2.88 12.87 -1.87
C PHE A 64 -3.38 13.54 -0.58
N LYS A 65 -2.56 13.52 0.48
CA LYS A 65 -2.88 14.18 1.75
C LYS A 65 -3.01 15.69 1.57
N LYS A 66 -2.07 16.30 0.84
CA LYS A 66 -2.12 17.74 0.54
C LYS A 66 -3.37 18.10 -0.26
N THR A 67 -3.73 17.30 -1.26
CA THR A 67 -4.96 17.50 -2.03
C THR A 67 -6.20 17.41 -1.14
N CYS A 68 -6.23 16.48 -0.18
CA CYS A 68 -7.33 16.40 0.79
C CYS A 68 -7.40 17.65 1.68
N GLU A 69 -6.28 18.10 2.25
CA GLU A 69 -6.22 19.33 3.06
C GLU A 69 -6.73 20.54 2.29
N ILE A 70 -6.24 20.74 1.07
CA ILE A 70 -6.68 21.83 0.19
C ILE A 70 -8.18 21.76 -0.04
N ARG A 71 -8.72 20.57 -0.33
CA ARG A 71 -10.16 20.40 -0.55
C ARG A 71 -10.98 20.79 0.68
N GLU A 72 -10.51 20.51 1.90
CA GLU A 72 -11.23 20.91 3.12
C GLU A 72 -11.19 22.44 3.35
N LEU A 73 -10.17 23.14 2.88
CA LEU A 73 -10.09 24.61 2.98
C LEU A 73 -11.08 25.33 2.05
N PHE A 74 -11.50 24.67 0.96
CA PHE A 74 -12.45 25.19 -0.03
C PHE A 74 -13.87 24.66 0.16
N LYS A 75 -14.16 23.98 1.28
CA LYS A 75 -15.51 23.61 1.71
C LYS A 75 -16.07 24.67 2.64
#